data_AF-A0A535GKG9-F1
#
_entry.id   AF-A0A535GKG9-F1
#
_cell.length_a   1.000
_cell.length_b   1.000
_cell.length_c   1.000
_cell.angle_alpha   90.00
_cell.angle_beta   90.00
_cell.angle_gamma   90.00
#
_symmetry.space_group_name_H-M   'P 1'
#
loop_
_entity.id
_entity.type
_entity.pdbx_description
1 polymer ?
#
loop_
_entity_poly.entity_id
_entity_poly.type
_entity_poly.pdbx_seq_one_letter_code
_entity_poly.pdbx_strand_id
1 'polypeptide(L)'
;MIGRRRIATAVAAAVVIVGAAVATVRPWERPQACPPMAEHADWSVARRWDEALLDAIRRALPNPPVHARNLFHMSVAMWDAWATYDATATGVLFKEKHQASDVTAARKEAMSYAAYRVLSARFIKAVGADASLSEFDTLMDGLCLPINVTRIDGDTPAAIGNRIASQLLATAREDGSNEANGYAATDYKPVNPPLVVAKSGISIVDPDRWQPLQLERMVSQNGIPVTNGVQQAVGPHWGHVTPFAIPAGGASGTPFDPGPPPLFADAAYRTQAVEVIRDSSMLDPASDAMIDISPAMLGANHLGTNDGHGRAQNPATGAPYTPNVLRQSDFSRALAELWADGPNSETPPGHWNLIANAVSDQLAPNLRIGGSGPILDRLQWDTKLYLALNGAVHDAAIAAWGLKGQYDSVRPISMIRYLASLGQSSDATQATYNKDGLPLVPNLIAIITPQATAPGGLMSALAGHEGEIAIRAWQGNPADPKTQTAPVAWILGTAWVPYQLS
;
A
#
# COMPACT_ATOMS: atom_id res chain seq x y z
N MET A 1 -50.85 90.12 -26.24
CA MET A 1 -49.87 89.46 -25.36
C MET A 1 -50.38 88.06 -25.05
N ILE A 2 -49.86 87.06 -25.74
CA ILE A 2 -50.39 85.68 -25.76
C ILE A 2 -49.56 84.83 -24.80
N GLY A 3 -50.17 84.36 -23.72
CA GLY A 3 -49.62 83.31 -22.85
C GLY A 3 -49.94 81.94 -23.44
N ARG A 4 -48.92 81.09 -23.64
CA ARG A 4 -49.09 79.70 -24.10
C ARG A 4 -48.67 78.72 -23.03
N ARG A 5 -49.65 77.94 -22.58
CA ARG A 5 -49.53 76.70 -21.79
C ARG A 5 -48.71 75.66 -22.56
N ARG A 6 -47.80 74.98 -21.87
CA ARG A 6 -47.09 73.79 -22.37
C ARG A 6 -47.96 72.55 -22.13
N ILE A 7 -48.24 71.80 -23.18
CA ILE A 7 -48.77 70.43 -23.12
C ILE A 7 -47.67 69.52 -23.67
N ALA A 8 -47.35 68.49 -22.91
CA ALA A 8 -46.40 67.45 -23.25
C ALA A 8 -46.99 66.50 -24.30
N THR A 9 -46.20 66.12 -25.30
CA THR A 9 -46.48 64.96 -26.15
C THR A 9 -45.18 64.18 -26.27
N ALA A 10 -45.17 62.97 -25.73
CA ALA A 10 -44.07 62.02 -25.86
C ALA A 10 -44.15 61.33 -27.22
N VAL A 11 -43.04 61.30 -27.95
CA VAL A 11 -42.85 60.45 -29.14
C VAL A 11 -41.68 59.53 -28.85
N ALA A 12 -41.95 58.23 -28.81
CA ALA A 12 -40.96 57.18 -28.68
C ALA A 12 -40.29 56.94 -30.03
N ALA A 13 -38.97 57.04 -30.09
CA ALA A 13 -38.16 56.57 -31.20
C ALA A 13 -37.44 55.29 -30.77
N ALA A 14 -37.82 54.15 -31.35
CA ALA A 14 -37.12 52.89 -31.19
C ALA A 14 -35.88 52.89 -32.10
N VAL A 15 -34.69 52.80 -31.50
CA VAL A 15 -33.43 52.59 -32.21
C VAL A 15 -33.08 51.11 -32.12
N VAL A 16 -33.12 50.40 -33.24
CA VAL A 16 -32.59 49.05 -33.37
C VAL A 16 -31.08 49.15 -33.63
N ILE A 17 -30.26 48.81 -32.63
CA ILE A 17 -28.81 48.66 -32.79
C ILE A 17 -28.54 47.18 -33.09
N VAL A 18 -28.22 46.87 -34.35
CA VAL A 18 -27.59 45.59 -34.71
C VAL A 18 -26.09 45.72 -34.43
N GLY A 19 -25.66 45.26 -33.24
CA GLY A 19 -24.25 45.15 -32.91
C GLY A 19 -23.65 43.90 -33.53
N ALA A 20 -23.02 44.03 -34.70
CA ALA A 20 -22.10 43.01 -35.20
C ALA A 20 -20.82 43.09 -34.36
N ALA A 21 -20.69 42.20 -33.37
CA ALA A 21 -19.43 42.01 -32.67
C ALA A 21 -18.43 41.30 -33.61
N VAL A 22 -17.68 42.09 -34.37
CA VAL A 22 -16.46 41.61 -35.02
C VAL A 22 -15.46 41.36 -33.89
N ALA A 23 -15.26 40.10 -33.53
CA ALA A 23 -14.16 39.70 -32.67
C ALA A 23 -12.86 40.08 -33.38
N THR A 24 -12.24 41.17 -32.97
CA THR A 24 -10.89 41.53 -33.39
C THR A 24 -9.93 40.55 -32.73
N VAL A 25 -9.67 39.43 -33.40
CA VAL A 25 -8.59 38.53 -33.02
C VAL A 25 -7.30 39.32 -33.20
N ARG A 26 -6.61 39.67 -32.11
CA ARG A 26 -5.30 40.33 -32.15
C ARG A 26 -4.28 39.29 -32.63
N PRO A 27 -3.73 39.37 -33.86
CA PRO A 27 -2.85 38.33 -34.40
C PRO A 27 -1.46 38.26 -33.73
N TRP A 28 -1.23 39.09 -32.70
CA TRP A 28 0.05 39.31 -32.05
C TRP A 28 0.05 38.97 -30.56
N GLU A 29 -1.06 38.54 -29.98
CA GLU A 29 -1.04 37.88 -28.67
C GLU A 29 -0.40 36.51 -28.87
N ARG A 30 0.84 36.36 -28.40
CA ARG A 30 1.50 35.06 -28.32
C ARG A 30 0.55 34.13 -27.54
N PRO A 31 0.30 32.88 -28.01
CA PRO A 31 -0.37 31.89 -27.19
C PRO A 31 0.31 31.89 -25.82
N GLN A 32 -0.47 32.02 -24.75
CA GLN A 32 0.08 31.99 -23.40
C GLN A 32 0.90 30.70 -23.30
N ALA A 33 2.23 30.84 -23.22
CA ALA A 33 3.10 29.70 -23.13
C ALA A 33 2.77 28.98 -21.83
N CYS A 34 2.65 27.65 -21.89
CA CYS A 34 2.42 26.85 -20.72
C CYS A 34 3.45 27.17 -19.65
N PRO A 35 3.05 27.27 -18.37
CA PRO A 35 4.01 27.42 -17.31
C PRO A 35 5.01 26.25 -17.41
N PRO A 36 6.33 26.51 -17.43
CA PRO A 36 7.30 25.44 -17.49
C PRO A 36 7.13 24.59 -16.23
N MET A 37 6.90 23.28 -16.42
CA MET A 37 7.02 22.31 -15.34
C MET A 37 8.51 22.20 -14.98
N ALA A 38 8.99 23.09 -14.10
CA ALA A 38 10.41 23.28 -13.84
C ALA A 38 11.07 22.09 -13.12
N GLU A 39 10.27 21.24 -12.45
CA GLU A 39 10.75 20.06 -11.75
C GLU A 39 10.65 18.80 -12.64
N HIS A 40 11.76 18.07 -12.73
CA HIS A 40 11.93 16.81 -13.45
C HIS A 40 11.49 16.84 -14.93
N ALA A 41 12.13 17.67 -15.76
CA ALA A 41 11.82 17.81 -17.18
C ALA A 41 11.87 16.48 -17.97
N ASP A 42 12.67 15.52 -17.54
CA ASP A 42 12.84 14.22 -18.20
C ASP A 42 11.72 13.21 -17.89
N TRP A 43 10.84 13.52 -16.94
CA TRP A 43 9.71 12.65 -16.61
C TRP A 43 8.65 12.66 -17.72
N SER A 44 8.22 11.45 -18.10
CA SER A 44 7.04 11.31 -18.95
C SER A 44 5.77 11.76 -18.21
N VAL A 45 4.69 11.99 -18.96
CA VAL A 45 3.40 12.31 -18.34
C VAL A 45 2.87 11.14 -17.50
N ALA A 46 3.18 9.89 -17.87
CA ALA A 46 2.82 8.72 -17.09
C ALA A 46 3.50 8.72 -15.72
N ARG A 47 4.81 9.04 -15.68
CA ARG A 47 5.55 9.20 -14.41
C ARG A 47 4.97 10.32 -13.55
N ARG A 48 4.56 11.44 -14.14
CA ARG A 48 3.96 12.56 -13.39
C ARG A 48 2.65 12.18 -12.72
N TRP A 49 1.78 11.44 -13.41
CA TRP A 49 0.53 10.93 -12.82
C TRP A 49 0.77 9.85 -11.77
N ASP A 50 1.77 8.99 -11.98
CA ASP A 50 2.21 8.01 -10.98
C ASP A 50 2.65 8.70 -9.68
N GLU A 51 3.56 9.68 -9.76
CA GLU A 51 4.02 10.43 -8.57
C GLU A 51 2.87 11.15 -7.87
N ALA A 52 1.95 11.77 -8.62
CA ALA A 52 0.78 12.42 -8.03
C ALA A 52 -0.15 11.42 -7.31
N LEU A 53 -0.30 10.19 -7.85
CA LEU A 53 -1.03 9.13 -7.18
C LEU A 53 -0.29 8.64 -5.93
N LEU A 54 1.03 8.47 -5.98
CA LEU A 54 1.84 8.08 -4.82
C LEU A 54 1.69 9.11 -3.70
N ASP A 55 1.77 10.39 -4.02
CA ASP A 55 1.52 11.49 -3.07
C ASP A 55 0.11 11.46 -2.49
N ALA A 56 -0.90 11.17 -3.32
CA ALA A 56 -2.27 11.01 -2.84
C ALA A 56 -2.42 9.80 -1.89
N ILE A 57 -1.70 8.70 -2.13
CA ILE A 57 -1.68 7.54 -1.23
C ILE A 57 -1.00 7.88 0.09
N ARG A 58 0.13 8.61 0.08
CA ARG A 58 0.81 9.08 1.30
C ARG A 58 -0.13 9.85 2.23
N ARG A 59 -1.00 10.67 1.64
CA ARG A 59 -1.99 11.48 2.37
C ARG A 59 -3.23 10.72 2.83
N ALA A 60 -3.57 9.62 2.16
CA ALA A 60 -4.79 8.86 2.42
C ALA A 60 -4.65 7.89 3.60
N LEU A 61 -5.79 7.46 4.14
CA LEU A 61 -5.81 6.35 5.09
C LEU A 61 -5.29 5.07 4.42
N PRO A 62 -4.39 4.32 5.08
CA PRO A 62 -3.86 3.07 4.55
C PRO A 62 -4.96 2.05 4.25
N ASN A 63 -5.04 1.65 2.99
CA ASN A 63 -5.93 0.61 2.52
C ASN A 63 -5.24 -0.12 1.36
N PRO A 64 -4.30 -1.05 1.65
CA PRO A 64 -3.48 -1.68 0.62
C PRO A 64 -4.28 -2.27 -0.57
N PRO A 65 -5.40 -2.99 -0.38
CA PRO A 65 -6.12 -3.54 -1.52
C PRO A 65 -6.77 -2.45 -2.39
N VAL A 66 -7.29 -1.36 -1.80
CA VAL A 66 -7.82 -0.21 -2.55
C VAL A 66 -6.71 0.55 -3.27
N HIS A 67 -5.55 0.74 -2.63
CA HIS A 67 -4.42 1.47 -3.21
C HIS A 67 -3.81 0.71 -4.39
N ALA A 68 -3.65 -0.61 -4.27
CA ALA A 68 -3.25 -1.48 -5.38
C ALA A 68 -4.21 -1.36 -6.59
N ARG A 69 -5.52 -1.38 -6.31
CA ARG A 69 -6.56 -1.20 -7.33
C ARG A 69 -6.52 0.19 -7.98
N ASN A 70 -6.26 1.25 -7.22
CA ASN A 70 -6.16 2.61 -7.76
C ASN A 70 -4.93 2.77 -8.68
N LEU A 71 -3.78 2.23 -8.29
CA LEU A 71 -2.56 2.17 -9.12
C LEU A 71 -2.81 1.43 -10.43
N PHE A 72 -3.48 0.28 -10.36
CA PHE A 72 -3.84 -0.49 -11.55
C PHE A 72 -4.81 0.26 -12.45
N HIS A 73 -5.88 0.84 -11.90
CA HIS A 73 -6.86 1.59 -12.67
C HIS A 73 -6.29 2.83 -13.36
N MET A 74 -5.39 3.57 -12.70
CA MET A 74 -4.65 4.65 -13.36
C MET A 74 -3.80 4.11 -14.52
N SER A 75 -3.12 2.97 -14.30
CA SER A 75 -2.27 2.34 -15.31
C SER A 75 -3.08 1.84 -16.52
N VAL A 76 -4.28 1.29 -16.30
CA VAL A 76 -5.23 0.94 -17.36
C VAL A 76 -5.68 2.17 -18.13
N ALA A 77 -6.06 3.25 -17.44
CA ALA A 77 -6.48 4.50 -18.07
C ALA A 77 -5.37 5.07 -19.00
N MET A 78 -4.12 5.05 -18.54
CA MET A 78 -2.99 5.51 -19.35
C MET A 78 -2.64 4.55 -20.48
N TRP A 79 -2.67 3.23 -20.24
CA TRP A 79 -2.44 2.22 -21.26
C TRP A 79 -3.47 2.30 -22.39
N ASP A 80 -4.75 2.41 -22.05
CA ASP A 80 -5.84 2.49 -23.02
C ASP A 80 -5.72 3.77 -23.87
N ALA A 81 -5.34 4.89 -23.24
CA ALA A 81 -5.06 6.15 -23.92
C ALA A 81 -3.79 6.08 -24.79
N TRP A 82 -2.82 5.23 -24.45
CA TRP A 82 -1.65 4.97 -25.28
C TRP A 82 -1.97 4.08 -26.49
N ALA A 83 -2.70 2.99 -26.21
CA ALA A 83 -2.99 1.89 -27.11
C ALA A 83 -4.01 2.28 -28.18
N THR A 84 -4.91 3.23 -27.91
CA THR A 84 -5.88 3.70 -28.91
C THR A 84 -5.21 4.30 -30.16
N TYR A 85 -4.05 4.93 -30.01
CA TYR A 85 -3.24 5.47 -31.12
C TYR A 85 -2.15 4.53 -31.63
N ASP A 86 -2.01 3.34 -31.05
CA ASP A 86 -1.09 2.31 -31.55
C ASP A 86 -1.78 1.42 -32.59
N ALA A 87 -1.06 1.03 -33.64
CA ALA A 87 -1.63 0.19 -34.69
C ALA A 87 -1.94 -1.26 -34.23
N THR A 88 -1.25 -1.76 -33.20
CA THR A 88 -1.24 -3.18 -32.85
C THR A 88 -1.64 -3.47 -31.41
N ALA A 89 -1.33 -2.57 -30.46
CA ALA A 89 -1.68 -2.76 -29.06
C ALA A 89 -3.20 -2.77 -28.89
N THR A 90 -3.72 -3.46 -27.88
CA THR A 90 -5.16 -3.42 -27.56
C THR A 90 -5.32 -2.90 -26.14
N GLY A 91 -6.25 -1.98 -25.91
CA GLY A 91 -6.57 -1.53 -24.56
C GLY A 91 -7.20 -2.65 -23.73
N VAL A 92 -7.06 -2.54 -22.41
CA VAL A 92 -7.65 -3.47 -21.44
C VAL A 92 -9.17 -3.32 -21.45
N LEU A 93 -9.68 -2.09 -21.35
CA LEU A 93 -11.13 -1.81 -21.34
C LEU A 93 -11.58 -1.08 -22.61
N PHE A 94 -10.84 -0.07 -23.05
CA PHE A 94 -11.16 0.75 -24.21
C PHE A 94 -10.39 0.27 -25.45
N LYS A 95 -11.13 -0.18 -26.47
CA LYS A 95 -10.55 -0.85 -27.66
C LYS A 95 -10.67 -0.06 -28.96
N GLU A 96 -11.31 1.12 -28.92
CA GLU A 96 -11.45 1.97 -30.10
C GLU A 96 -10.08 2.48 -30.56
N LYS A 97 -9.97 2.71 -31.88
CA LYS A 97 -8.74 3.13 -32.54
C LYS A 97 -8.90 4.50 -33.15
N HIS A 98 -7.95 5.37 -32.82
CA HIS A 98 -7.94 6.75 -33.30
C HIS A 98 -6.62 7.10 -33.96
N GLN A 99 -6.66 8.10 -34.83
CA GLN A 99 -5.50 8.63 -35.53
C GLN A 99 -5.31 10.09 -35.11
N ALA A 100 -4.05 10.52 -35.04
CA ALA A 100 -3.70 11.90 -34.76
C ALA A 100 -2.52 12.32 -35.64
N SER A 101 -2.47 13.58 -36.04
CA SER A 101 -1.32 14.14 -36.76
C SER A 101 -0.06 14.16 -35.89
N ASP A 102 -0.21 14.42 -34.60
CA ASP A 102 0.82 14.25 -33.57
C ASP A 102 0.34 13.23 -32.54
N VAL A 103 0.73 11.97 -32.74
CA VAL A 103 0.39 10.86 -31.85
C VAL A 103 0.98 11.04 -30.45
N THR A 104 2.16 11.66 -30.34
CA THR A 104 2.81 11.85 -29.03
C THR A 104 2.05 12.88 -28.21
N ALA A 105 1.66 14.01 -28.80
CA ALA A 105 0.83 15.00 -28.14
C ALA A 105 -0.55 14.43 -27.76
N ALA A 106 -1.20 13.72 -28.70
CA ALA A 106 -2.51 13.10 -28.47
C ALA A 106 -2.49 12.08 -27.33
N ARG A 107 -1.46 11.24 -27.25
CA ARG A 107 -1.28 10.31 -26.12
C ARG A 107 -1.15 11.05 -24.79
N LYS A 108 -0.32 12.10 -24.74
CA LYS A 108 -0.10 12.86 -23.49
C LYS A 108 -1.39 13.52 -23.00
N GLU A 109 -2.15 14.13 -23.90
CA GLU A 109 -3.43 14.77 -23.58
C GLU A 109 -4.47 13.74 -23.13
N ALA A 110 -4.69 12.67 -23.90
CA ALA A 110 -5.68 11.64 -23.57
C ALA A 110 -5.37 10.94 -22.24
N MET A 111 -4.10 10.58 -21.99
CA MET A 111 -3.67 10.00 -20.72
C MET A 111 -3.97 10.91 -19.54
N SER A 112 -3.71 12.22 -19.70
CA SER A 112 -3.86 13.17 -18.60
C SER A 112 -5.30 13.40 -18.22
N TYR A 113 -6.20 13.56 -19.20
CA TYR A 113 -7.62 13.59 -18.92
C TYR A 113 -8.12 12.27 -18.32
N ALA A 114 -7.65 11.12 -18.81
CA ALA A 114 -8.06 9.83 -18.26
C ALA A 114 -7.62 9.66 -16.80
N ALA A 115 -6.35 9.91 -16.50
CA ALA A 115 -5.80 9.84 -15.15
C ALA A 115 -6.47 10.85 -14.21
N TYR A 116 -6.58 12.12 -14.61
CA TYR A 116 -7.23 13.17 -13.83
C TYR A 116 -8.65 12.77 -13.38
N ARG A 117 -9.47 12.26 -14.32
CA ARG A 117 -10.86 11.88 -14.02
C ARG A 117 -10.93 10.67 -13.11
N VAL A 118 -10.08 9.65 -13.32
CA VAL A 118 -10.03 8.47 -12.47
C VAL A 118 -9.59 8.85 -11.06
N LEU A 119 -8.45 9.54 -10.92
CA LEU A 119 -7.89 9.88 -9.61
C LEU A 119 -8.77 10.84 -8.82
N SER A 120 -9.30 11.88 -9.45
CA SER A 120 -10.23 12.79 -8.79
C SER A 120 -11.47 12.04 -8.27
N ALA A 121 -12.01 11.09 -9.02
CA ALA A 121 -13.12 10.26 -8.55
C ALA A 121 -12.73 9.34 -7.36
N ARG A 122 -11.48 8.83 -7.32
CA ARG A 122 -10.99 7.98 -6.22
C ARG A 122 -10.75 8.75 -4.92
N PHE A 123 -10.19 9.95 -5.01
CA PHE A 123 -9.67 10.67 -3.85
C PHE A 123 -10.60 11.76 -3.31
N ILE A 124 -11.71 12.08 -3.99
CA ILE A 124 -12.66 13.11 -3.55
C ILE A 124 -13.24 12.91 -2.14
N LYS A 125 -13.23 11.68 -1.62
CA LYS A 125 -13.67 11.34 -0.24
C LYS A 125 -12.53 10.83 0.66
N ALA A 126 -11.29 10.88 0.19
CA ALA A 126 -10.15 10.41 0.96
C ALA A 126 -9.76 11.41 2.06
N VAL A 127 -9.09 10.94 3.10
CA VAL A 127 -8.32 11.83 3.97
C VAL A 127 -7.23 12.50 3.11
N GLY A 128 -7.08 13.82 3.25
CA GLY A 128 -6.17 14.61 2.41
C GLY A 128 -6.71 14.96 1.01
N ALA A 129 -8.02 14.77 0.75
CA ALA A 129 -8.64 15.05 -0.54
C ALA A 129 -8.30 16.45 -1.10
N ASP A 130 -8.43 17.52 -0.30
CA ASP A 130 -8.18 18.88 -0.78
C ASP A 130 -6.76 19.07 -1.35
N ALA A 131 -5.75 18.50 -0.68
CA ALA A 131 -4.37 18.56 -1.14
C ALA A 131 -4.15 17.73 -2.41
N SER A 132 -4.68 16.50 -2.45
CA SER A 132 -4.55 15.62 -3.62
C SER A 132 -5.26 16.17 -4.86
N LEU A 133 -6.47 16.70 -4.71
CA LEU A 133 -7.21 17.30 -5.83
C LEU A 133 -6.54 18.58 -6.34
N SER A 134 -6.04 19.42 -5.43
CA SER A 134 -5.26 20.61 -5.78
C SER A 134 -3.99 20.26 -6.55
N GLU A 135 -3.31 19.17 -6.18
CA GLU A 135 -2.14 18.68 -6.90
C GLU A 135 -2.51 18.17 -8.32
N PHE A 136 -3.62 17.44 -8.45
CA PHE A 136 -4.11 16.98 -9.75
C PHE A 136 -4.51 18.14 -10.67
N ASP A 137 -5.15 19.17 -10.13
CA ASP A 137 -5.49 20.40 -10.87
C ASP A 137 -4.21 21.14 -11.29
N THR A 138 -3.23 21.25 -10.40
CA THR A 138 -1.93 21.88 -10.69
C THR A 138 -1.18 21.13 -11.80
N LEU A 139 -1.24 19.80 -11.81
CA LEU A 139 -0.63 18.99 -12.87
C LEU A 139 -1.32 19.22 -14.22
N MET A 140 -2.65 19.30 -14.26
CA MET A 140 -3.41 19.61 -15.47
C MET A 140 -3.09 21.02 -16.00
N ASP A 141 -3.03 22.02 -15.11
CA ASP A 141 -2.65 23.40 -15.45
C ASP A 141 -1.20 23.48 -15.99
N GLY A 142 -0.27 22.74 -15.36
CA GLY A 142 1.12 22.62 -15.82
C GLY A 142 1.26 22.00 -17.22
N LEU A 143 0.28 21.18 -17.62
CA LEU A 143 0.20 20.57 -18.95
C LEU A 143 -0.64 21.38 -19.94
N CYS A 144 -1.17 22.55 -19.55
CA CYS A 144 -2.12 23.36 -20.33
C CYS A 144 -3.41 22.63 -20.71
N LEU A 145 -3.92 21.79 -19.82
CA LEU A 145 -5.13 21.01 -20.07
C LEU A 145 -6.27 21.54 -19.18
N PRO A 146 -7.24 22.30 -19.73
CA PRO A 146 -8.31 22.86 -18.91
C PRO A 146 -9.19 21.79 -18.27
N ILE A 147 -9.24 21.77 -16.94
CA ILE A 147 -9.99 20.76 -16.17
C ILE A 147 -11.51 20.79 -16.41
N ASN A 148 -12.05 21.88 -16.98
CA ASN A 148 -13.45 22.02 -17.33
C ASN A 148 -13.84 21.31 -18.64
N VAL A 149 -12.89 20.75 -19.39
CA VAL A 149 -13.17 19.93 -20.57
C VAL A 149 -13.61 18.53 -20.14
N THR A 150 -14.92 18.32 -20.05
CA THR A 150 -15.55 17.08 -19.56
C THR A 150 -16.23 16.25 -20.65
N ARG A 151 -16.27 16.77 -21.88
CA ARG A 151 -16.95 16.13 -23.01
C ARG A 151 -16.36 14.74 -23.28
N ILE A 152 -17.23 13.77 -23.58
CA ILE A 152 -16.84 12.39 -23.93
C ILE A 152 -17.08 12.05 -25.41
N ASP A 153 -17.81 12.89 -26.14
CA ASP A 153 -18.15 12.69 -27.55
C ASP A 153 -17.21 13.45 -28.50
N GLY A 154 -16.93 12.82 -29.65
CA GLY A 154 -15.93 13.25 -30.63
C GLY A 154 -14.58 12.56 -30.44
N ASP A 155 -13.64 12.84 -31.35
CA ASP A 155 -12.35 12.14 -31.44
C ASP A 155 -11.16 13.03 -31.01
N THR A 156 -11.42 14.09 -30.25
CA THR A 156 -10.32 14.86 -29.65
C THR A 156 -9.63 14.01 -28.57
N PRO A 157 -8.32 14.17 -28.35
CA PRO A 157 -7.64 13.40 -27.31
C PRO A 157 -8.24 13.61 -25.92
N ALA A 158 -8.66 14.84 -25.58
CA ALA A 158 -9.43 15.11 -24.36
C ALA A 158 -10.74 14.30 -24.28
N ALA A 159 -11.52 14.25 -25.35
CA ALA A 159 -12.79 13.51 -25.37
C ALA A 159 -12.56 12.00 -25.21
N ILE A 160 -11.52 11.47 -25.86
CA ILE A 160 -11.09 10.07 -25.74
C ILE A 160 -10.64 9.78 -24.31
N GLY A 161 -9.80 10.61 -23.70
CA GLY A 161 -9.36 10.46 -22.32
C GLY A 161 -10.52 10.46 -21.31
N ASN A 162 -11.44 11.40 -21.45
CA ASN A 162 -12.66 11.44 -20.61
C ASN A 162 -13.53 10.19 -20.82
N ARG A 163 -13.66 9.68 -22.05
CA ARG A 163 -14.41 8.46 -22.36
C ARG A 163 -13.79 7.22 -21.72
N ILE A 164 -12.46 7.07 -21.81
CA ILE A 164 -11.70 6.01 -21.14
C ILE A 164 -11.97 6.02 -19.64
N ALA A 165 -11.83 7.19 -18.99
CA ALA A 165 -12.10 7.30 -17.56
C ALA A 165 -13.56 6.97 -17.21
N SER A 166 -14.51 7.43 -18.02
CA SER A 166 -15.94 7.15 -17.82
C SER A 166 -16.22 5.64 -17.89
N GLN A 167 -15.68 4.95 -18.89
CA GLN A 167 -15.83 3.50 -19.05
C GLN A 167 -15.17 2.73 -17.90
N LEU A 168 -13.96 3.14 -17.50
CA LEU A 168 -13.26 2.52 -16.39
C LEU A 168 -14.05 2.68 -15.09
N LEU A 169 -14.48 3.89 -14.75
CA LEU A 169 -15.23 4.15 -13.51
C LEU A 169 -16.59 3.45 -13.49
N ALA A 170 -17.22 3.25 -14.65
CA ALA A 170 -18.44 2.44 -14.74
C ALA A 170 -18.16 0.96 -14.46
N THR A 171 -17.15 0.39 -15.13
CA THR A 171 -16.72 -1.01 -14.95
C THR A 171 -16.32 -1.29 -13.49
N ALA A 172 -15.57 -0.37 -12.90
CA ALA A 172 -15.09 -0.44 -11.53
C ALA A 172 -16.20 -0.51 -10.46
N ARG A 173 -17.42 -0.05 -10.75
CA ARG A 173 -18.54 -0.13 -9.79
C ARG A 173 -19.07 -1.55 -9.62
N GLU A 174 -18.82 -2.41 -10.59
CA GLU A 174 -19.35 -3.77 -10.68
C GLU A 174 -18.27 -4.83 -10.44
N ASP A 175 -17.05 -4.40 -10.10
CA ASP A 175 -15.89 -5.27 -10.03
C ASP A 175 -15.77 -6.08 -8.73
N GLY A 176 -16.80 -6.12 -7.88
CA GLY A 176 -16.78 -6.84 -6.61
C GLY A 176 -16.09 -6.10 -5.44
N SER A 177 -15.53 -4.90 -5.64
CA SER A 177 -14.84 -4.16 -4.57
C SER A 177 -15.79 -3.53 -3.53
N ASN A 178 -17.08 -3.41 -3.85
CA ASN A 178 -18.08 -2.69 -3.05
C ASN A 178 -17.78 -1.19 -2.89
N GLU A 179 -17.17 -0.58 -3.91
CA GLU A 179 -16.76 0.83 -3.89
C GLU A 179 -17.90 1.81 -3.55
N ALA A 180 -19.11 1.57 -4.07
CA ALA A 180 -20.27 2.45 -3.85
C ALA A 180 -20.62 2.60 -2.35
N ASN A 181 -20.30 1.59 -1.55
CA ASN A 181 -20.51 1.57 -0.10
C ASN A 181 -19.20 1.78 0.68
N GLY A 182 -18.19 2.39 0.05
CA GLY A 182 -16.91 2.70 0.69
C GLY A 182 -16.06 1.46 0.98
N TYR A 183 -16.17 0.42 0.16
CA TYR A 183 -15.42 -0.83 0.31
C TYR A 183 -15.74 -1.60 1.61
N ALA A 184 -16.89 -1.31 2.23
CA ALA A 184 -17.27 -1.91 3.50
C ALA A 184 -17.50 -3.42 3.36
N ALA A 185 -17.12 -4.16 4.40
CA ALA A 185 -17.43 -5.59 4.57
C ALA A 185 -18.50 -5.76 5.64
N THR A 186 -19.75 -5.45 5.32
CA THR A 186 -20.87 -5.42 6.27
C THR A 186 -21.20 -6.78 6.87
N ASP A 187 -20.87 -7.85 6.15
CA ASP A 187 -21.20 -9.23 6.54
C ASP A 187 -20.12 -9.88 7.39
N TYR A 188 -18.94 -9.26 7.50
CA TYR A 188 -17.84 -9.77 8.30
C TYR A 188 -17.90 -9.26 9.74
N LYS A 189 -17.77 -10.17 10.70
CA LYS A 189 -17.54 -9.86 12.11
C LYS A 189 -16.47 -10.81 12.67
N PRO A 190 -15.45 -10.29 13.39
CA PRO A 190 -14.46 -11.14 14.01
C PRO A 190 -15.13 -12.03 15.08
N VAL A 191 -14.73 -13.30 15.14
CA VAL A 191 -15.20 -14.24 16.17
C VAL A 191 -14.62 -13.88 17.54
N ASN A 192 -13.38 -13.38 17.56
CA ASN A 192 -12.68 -13.07 18.78
C ASN A 192 -12.96 -11.63 19.26
N PRO A 193 -13.14 -11.42 20.58
CA PRO A 193 -13.24 -10.08 21.14
C PRO A 193 -11.89 -9.34 21.04
N PRO A 194 -11.87 -8.00 21.02
CA PRO A 194 -10.63 -7.26 20.91
C PRO A 194 -9.62 -7.56 22.03
N LEU A 195 -8.33 -7.68 21.68
CA LEU A 195 -7.23 -7.76 22.62
C LEU A 195 -6.80 -6.36 23.07
N VAL A 196 -6.93 -6.03 24.34
CA VAL A 196 -6.40 -4.79 24.93
C VAL A 196 -4.88 -4.91 25.08
N VAL A 197 -4.14 -4.39 24.11
CA VAL A 197 -2.67 -4.62 23.99
C VAL A 197 -1.89 -4.09 25.19
N ALA A 198 -2.35 -2.97 25.77
CA ALA A 198 -1.74 -2.33 26.94
C ALA A 198 -1.81 -3.17 28.23
N LYS A 199 -2.61 -4.25 28.24
CA LYS A 199 -2.73 -5.18 29.36
C LYS A 199 -2.08 -6.51 29.02
N SER A 200 -1.54 -7.19 30.04
CA SER A 200 -1.18 -8.60 29.94
C SER A 200 -2.42 -9.49 29.90
N GLY A 201 -2.24 -10.72 29.45
CA GLY A 201 -3.31 -11.69 29.30
C GLY A 201 -3.97 -11.63 27.92
N ILE A 202 -4.90 -12.56 27.72
CA ILE A 202 -5.71 -12.68 26.52
C ILE A 202 -7.02 -13.38 26.83
N SER A 203 -8.08 -13.03 26.09
CA SER A 203 -9.31 -13.80 26.00
C SER A 203 -9.57 -14.05 24.53
N ILE A 204 -9.66 -15.32 24.14
CA ILE A 204 -9.85 -15.74 22.75
C ILE A 204 -10.92 -16.83 22.73
N VAL A 205 -11.86 -16.72 21.79
CA VAL A 205 -12.94 -17.69 21.59
C VAL A 205 -12.46 -18.82 20.68
N ASP A 206 -11.75 -18.45 19.62
CA ASP A 206 -11.22 -19.37 18.62
C ASP A 206 -9.75 -19.02 18.32
N PRO A 207 -8.77 -19.87 18.72
CA PRO A 207 -7.35 -19.61 18.55
C PRO A 207 -6.86 -19.68 17.11
N ASP A 208 -7.69 -20.17 16.19
CA ASP A 208 -7.37 -20.20 14.76
C ASP A 208 -7.77 -18.91 14.05
N ARG A 209 -8.58 -18.06 14.70
CA ARG A 209 -9.23 -16.90 14.08
C ARG A 209 -8.58 -15.57 14.47
N TRP A 210 -8.69 -14.60 13.58
CA TRP A 210 -8.17 -13.26 13.78
C TRP A 210 -8.81 -12.61 15.01
N GLN A 211 -7.98 -11.89 15.76
CA GLN A 211 -8.41 -11.10 16.91
C GLN A 211 -8.07 -9.63 16.65
N PRO A 212 -9.08 -8.73 16.67
CA PRO A 212 -8.83 -7.30 16.60
C PRO A 212 -7.95 -6.82 17.75
N LEU A 213 -7.00 -5.93 17.49
CA LEU A 213 -6.26 -5.27 18.57
C LEU A 213 -6.97 -3.99 19.00
N GLN A 214 -7.00 -3.74 20.30
CA GLN A 214 -7.38 -2.47 20.91
C GLN A 214 -6.12 -1.75 21.41
N LEU A 215 -5.85 -0.58 20.83
CA LEU A 215 -4.70 0.28 21.09
C LEU A 215 -5.18 1.60 21.71
N GLU A 216 -4.51 2.07 22.77
CA GLU A 216 -4.84 3.36 23.42
C GLU A 216 -4.63 4.56 22.48
N ARG A 217 -3.64 4.46 21.59
CA ARG A 217 -3.40 5.39 20.49
C ARG A 217 -3.23 4.58 19.22
N MET A 218 -4.24 4.57 18.37
CA MET A 218 -4.14 3.99 17.05
C MET A 218 -3.68 5.06 16.08
N VAL A 219 -2.48 4.89 15.53
CA VAL A 219 -1.96 5.68 14.42
C VAL A 219 -1.91 4.75 13.22
N SER A 220 -2.47 5.18 12.10
CA SER A 220 -2.41 4.40 10.86
C SER A 220 -0.96 4.30 10.37
N GLN A 221 -0.70 3.39 9.41
CA GLN A 221 0.61 3.25 8.79
C GLN A 221 1.16 4.59 8.28
N ASN A 222 0.30 5.52 7.84
CA ASN A 222 0.68 6.84 7.31
C ASN A 222 0.54 7.96 8.35
N GLY A 223 0.71 7.67 9.64
CA GLY A 223 0.74 8.71 10.68
C GLY A 223 -0.60 9.33 11.05
N ILE A 224 -1.71 8.96 10.40
CA ILE A 224 -3.05 9.52 10.67
C ILE A 224 -3.66 8.87 11.94
N PRO A 225 -4.06 9.65 12.96
CA PRO A 225 -4.75 9.11 14.13
C PRO A 225 -6.10 8.46 13.79
N VAL A 226 -6.38 7.30 14.37
CA VAL A 226 -7.63 6.54 14.22
C VAL A 226 -8.41 6.56 15.53
N THR A 227 -9.68 6.97 15.46
CA THR A 227 -10.48 7.34 16.63
C THR A 227 -11.16 6.18 17.36
N ASN A 228 -11.34 5.03 16.71
CA ASN A 228 -12.13 3.90 17.26
C ASN A 228 -11.33 3.01 18.23
N GLY A 229 -9.99 3.18 18.32
CA GLY A 229 -9.10 2.41 19.21
C GLY A 229 -9.03 0.90 18.94
N VAL A 230 -9.99 0.32 18.22
CA VAL A 230 -10.09 -1.10 17.87
C VAL A 230 -9.89 -1.28 16.37
N GLN A 231 -9.03 -2.22 15.99
CA GLN A 231 -8.78 -2.58 14.60
C GLN A 231 -10.04 -3.14 13.92
N GLN A 232 -10.16 -2.89 12.62
CA GLN A 232 -11.19 -3.48 11.75
C GLN A 232 -10.52 -4.25 10.62
N ALA A 233 -11.18 -5.31 10.16
CA ALA A 233 -10.71 -6.05 8.99
C ALA A 233 -10.88 -5.17 7.73
N VAL A 234 -9.79 -4.98 7.00
CA VAL A 234 -9.78 -4.24 5.74
C VAL A 234 -10.03 -5.21 4.60
N GLY A 235 -11.15 -5.06 3.90
CA GLY A 235 -11.47 -5.80 2.68
C GLY A 235 -11.46 -7.33 2.78
N PRO A 236 -12.07 -7.99 3.78
CA PRO A 236 -12.10 -9.46 3.82
C PRO A 236 -12.80 -10.09 2.59
N HIS A 237 -13.61 -9.35 1.84
CA HIS A 237 -14.25 -9.81 0.60
C HIS A 237 -13.39 -9.63 -0.66
N TRP A 238 -12.18 -9.07 -0.56
CA TRP A 238 -11.42 -8.59 -1.74
C TRP A 238 -11.06 -9.68 -2.74
N GLY A 239 -11.08 -10.95 -2.33
CA GLY A 239 -10.88 -12.10 -3.20
C GLY A 239 -11.92 -12.25 -4.33
N HIS A 240 -13.06 -11.56 -4.21
CA HIS A 240 -14.10 -11.50 -5.25
C HIS A 240 -13.94 -10.31 -6.20
N VAL A 241 -12.90 -9.49 -6.05
CA VAL A 241 -12.64 -8.39 -6.97
C VAL A 241 -12.21 -8.94 -8.34
N THR A 242 -12.67 -8.32 -9.43
CA THR A 242 -12.29 -8.71 -10.79
C THR A 242 -10.77 -8.63 -10.98
N PRO A 243 -10.11 -9.74 -11.33
CA PRO A 243 -8.66 -9.77 -11.56
C PRO A 243 -8.27 -9.20 -12.93
N PHE A 244 -6.98 -8.89 -13.08
CA PHE A 244 -6.37 -8.49 -14.33
C PHE A 244 -5.89 -9.69 -15.16
N ALA A 245 -4.98 -10.49 -14.62
CA ALA A 245 -4.28 -11.56 -15.32
C ALA A 245 -4.38 -12.93 -14.64
N ILE A 246 -4.89 -13.00 -13.40
CA ILE A 246 -5.13 -14.25 -12.67
C ILE A 246 -6.59 -14.75 -12.84
N PRO A 247 -6.88 -16.03 -12.54
CA PRO A 247 -8.26 -16.53 -12.53
C PRO A 247 -9.15 -15.77 -11.54
N ALA A 248 -10.46 -15.73 -11.80
CA ALA A 248 -11.41 -15.22 -10.81
C ALA A 248 -11.42 -16.10 -9.56
N GLY A 249 -11.62 -15.49 -8.39
CA GLY A 249 -11.66 -16.21 -7.10
C GLY A 249 -12.89 -17.12 -6.92
N GLY A 250 -13.86 -17.06 -7.82
CA GLY A 250 -15.08 -17.87 -7.76
C GLY A 250 -15.89 -17.61 -6.49
N ALA A 251 -16.61 -18.64 -6.03
CA ALA A 251 -17.45 -18.57 -4.84
C ALA A 251 -16.65 -18.47 -3.53
N SER A 252 -15.41 -18.95 -3.50
CA SER A 252 -14.52 -18.90 -2.32
C SER A 252 -13.73 -17.59 -2.22
N GLY A 253 -13.64 -16.81 -3.31
CA GLY A 253 -12.79 -15.63 -3.34
C GLY A 253 -11.29 -15.98 -3.30
N THR A 254 -10.90 -17.18 -3.72
CA THR A 254 -9.51 -17.65 -3.67
C THR A 254 -9.02 -18.06 -5.06
N PRO A 255 -8.44 -17.14 -5.86
CA PRO A 255 -7.88 -17.44 -7.18
C PRO A 255 -6.83 -18.56 -7.15
N PHE A 256 -6.02 -18.56 -6.09
CA PHE A 256 -5.03 -19.59 -5.78
C PHE A 256 -5.19 -19.96 -4.32
N ASP A 257 -5.34 -21.25 -4.03
CA ASP A 257 -5.58 -21.74 -2.68
C ASP A 257 -4.55 -22.79 -2.28
N PRO A 258 -3.55 -22.43 -1.44
CA PRO A 258 -2.57 -23.38 -0.93
C PRO A 258 -3.09 -24.21 0.25
N GLY A 259 -4.33 -23.98 0.72
CA GLY A 259 -4.85 -24.54 1.96
C GLY A 259 -4.69 -23.58 3.16
N PRO A 260 -5.28 -23.92 4.32
CA PRO A 260 -5.20 -23.10 5.52
C PRO A 260 -3.77 -23.05 6.08
N PRO A 261 -3.41 -21.98 6.82
CA PRO A 261 -2.23 -22.02 7.68
C PRO A 261 -2.39 -23.09 8.78
N PRO A 262 -1.32 -23.48 9.49
CA PRO A 262 -1.42 -24.39 10.62
C PRO A 262 -2.47 -23.92 11.64
N LEU A 263 -3.29 -24.87 12.09
CA LEU A 263 -4.32 -24.66 13.10
C LEU A 263 -3.79 -25.03 14.48
N PHE A 264 -4.48 -24.63 15.55
CA PHE A 264 -4.08 -24.80 16.94
C PHE A 264 -3.84 -26.27 17.32
N ALA A 265 -4.59 -27.18 16.68
CA ALA A 265 -4.40 -28.62 16.84
C ALA A 265 -3.07 -29.12 16.26
N ASP A 266 -2.51 -28.43 15.26
CA ASP A 266 -1.29 -28.82 14.56
C ASP A 266 -0.04 -28.50 15.40
N ALA A 267 0.95 -29.40 15.35
CA ALA A 267 2.24 -29.14 15.99
C ALA A 267 2.95 -27.90 15.41
N ALA A 268 2.75 -27.63 14.11
CA ALA A 268 3.35 -26.49 13.42
C ALA A 268 2.90 -25.13 13.99
N TYR A 269 1.68 -25.02 14.54
CA TYR A 269 1.20 -23.79 15.19
C TYR A 269 2.08 -23.40 16.37
N ARG A 270 2.44 -24.37 17.23
CA ARG A 270 3.35 -24.15 18.37
C ARG A 270 4.77 -23.88 17.89
N THR A 271 5.26 -24.61 16.89
CA THR A 271 6.61 -24.40 16.33
C THR A 271 6.77 -22.98 15.77
N GLN A 272 5.80 -22.49 15.00
CA GLN A 272 5.81 -21.14 14.43
C GLN A 272 5.76 -20.04 15.51
N ALA A 273 5.02 -20.26 16.60
CA ALA A 273 5.06 -19.35 17.74
C ALA A 273 6.47 -19.23 18.35
N VAL A 274 7.16 -20.37 18.51
CA VAL A 274 8.54 -20.41 19.03
C VAL A 274 9.51 -19.73 18.06
N GLU A 275 9.33 -19.88 16.75
CA GLU A 275 10.12 -19.17 15.72
C GLU A 275 9.99 -17.65 15.85
N VAL A 276 8.76 -17.13 15.96
CA VAL A 276 8.54 -15.68 16.13
C VAL A 276 9.15 -15.16 17.44
N ILE A 277 9.04 -15.91 18.55
CA ILE A 277 9.69 -15.54 19.82
C ILE A 277 11.22 -15.51 19.63
N ARG A 278 11.78 -16.48 18.91
CA ARG A 278 13.21 -16.54 18.61
C ARG A 278 13.67 -15.35 17.79
N ASP A 279 12.95 -14.99 16.73
CA ASP A 279 13.28 -13.82 15.91
C ASP A 279 13.23 -12.53 16.74
N SER A 280 12.21 -12.39 17.60
CA SER A 280 12.10 -11.27 18.54
C SER A 280 13.28 -11.19 19.52
N SER A 281 13.85 -12.33 19.91
CA SER A 281 15.01 -12.41 20.80
C SER A 281 16.33 -11.95 20.15
N MET A 282 16.37 -11.80 18.83
CA MET A 282 17.54 -11.34 18.08
C MET A 282 17.61 -9.82 17.93
N LEU A 283 16.60 -9.09 18.41
CA LEU A 283 16.46 -7.65 18.19
C LEU A 283 17.19 -6.79 19.23
N ASP A 284 18.06 -7.38 20.06
CA ASP A 284 18.75 -6.67 21.13
C ASP A 284 19.77 -5.66 20.55
N PRO A 285 19.58 -4.34 20.76
CA PRO A 285 20.54 -3.33 20.31
C PRO A 285 21.94 -3.51 20.91
N ALA A 286 22.04 -4.18 22.08
CA ALA A 286 23.30 -4.44 22.75
C ALA A 286 24.01 -5.70 22.24
N SER A 287 23.37 -6.52 21.40
CA SER A 287 23.98 -7.74 20.86
C SER A 287 25.23 -7.44 20.02
N ASP A 288 26.25 -8.26 20.20
CA ASP A 288 27.48 -8.28 19.40
C ASP A 288 27.43 -9.28 18.25
N ALA A 289 26.28 -9.93 18.02
CA ALA A 289 26.08 -10.84 16.90
C ALA A 289 26.22 -10.08 15.58
N MET A 290 27.03 -10.62 14.66
CA MET A 290 27.32 -10.04 13.35
C MET A 290 26.74 -10.90 12.25
N ILE A 291 26.34 -10.27 11.15
CA ILE A 291 25.84 -10.91 9.93
C ILE A 291 26.51 -10.28 8.71
N ASP A 292 26.88 -11.09 7.72
CA ASP A 292 27.23 -10.60 6.38
C ASP A 292 25.95 -10.46 5.55
N ILE A 293 25.60 -9.23 5.18
CA ILE A 293 24.41 -8.92 4.40
C ILE A 293 24.71 -8.75 2.91
N SER A 294 25.92 -9.10 2.46
CA SER A 294 26.26 -9.05 1.04
C SER A 294 25.41 -10.03 0.22
N PRO A 295 25.25 -9.79 -1.09
CA PRO A 295 24.57 -10.75 -1.97
C PRO A 295 25.24 -12.13 -2.03
N ALA A 296 26.42 -12.32 -1.44
CA ALA A 296 27.03 -13.65 -1.31
C ALA A 296 26.34 -14.52 -0.26
N MET A 297 25.65 -13.93 0.72
CA MET A 297 25.06 -14.63 1.86
C MET A 297 23.53 -14.48 1.93
N LEU A 298 22.98 -13.37 1.41
CA LEU A 298 21.54 -13.10 1.44
C LEU A 298 20.93 -13.03 0.03
N GLY A 299 19.67 -13.48 -0.07
CA GLY A 299 18.91 -13.51 -1.32
C GLY A 299 19.09 -14.82 -2.10
N ALA A 300 18.84 -14.78 -3.41
CA ALA A 300 18.78 -15.98 -4.27
C ALA A 300 17.73 -17.02 -3.80
N ASN A 301 16.63 -16.54 -3.23
CA ASN A 301 15.47 -17.34 -2.86
C ASN A 301 14.84 -17.99 -4.10
N HIS A 302 14.31 -19.20 -3.93
CA HIS A 302 13.34 -19.71 -4.90
C HIS A 302 12.09 -18.82 -4.92
N LEU A 303 11.33 -18.87 -6.02
CA LEU A 303 10.13 -18.07 -6.13
C LEU A 303 9.12 -18.49 -5.05
N GLY A 304 8.69 -17.52 -4.23
CA GLY A 304 7.71 -17.73 -3.17
C GLY A 304 8.27 -18.25 -1.84
N THR A 305 9.59 -18.33 -1.69
CA THR A 305 10.26 -18.81 -0.47
C THR A 305 11.23 -17.76 0.09
N ASN A 306 11.76 -18.02 1.28
CA ASN A 306 12.87 -17.27 1.88
C ASN A 306 14.01 -18.21 2.27
N ASP A 307 14.39 -19.10 1.34
CA ASP A 307 15.31 -20.23 1.52
C ASP A 307 16.67 -20.03 0.85
N GLY A 308 16.93 -18.83 0.33
CA GLY A 308 18.12 -18.49 -0.41
C GLY A 308 19.33 -18.24 0.49
N HIS A 309 20.51 -18.45 -0.09
CA HIS A 309 21.80 -18.29 0.59
C HIS A 309 22.76 -17.39 -0.20
N GLY A 310 22.21 -16.50 -1.02
CA GLY A 310 22.99 -15.59 -1.87
C GLY A 310 23.63 -16.25 -3.11
N ARG A 311 24.53 -15.52 -3.76
CA ARG A 311 25.32 -15.92 -4.92
C ARG A 311 26.80 -15.70 -4.67
N ALA A 312 27.60 -16.76 -4.75
CA ALA A 312 29.04 -16.67 -4.53
C ALA A 312 29.76 -15.70 -5.50
N GLN A 313 29.22 -15.47 -6.69
CA GLN A 313 29.79 -14.58 -7.71
C GLN A 313 28.74 -13.60 -8.23
N ASN A 314 29.19 -12.38 -8.51
CA ASN A 314 28.40 -11.37 -9.17
C ASN A 314 28.21 -11.73 -10.65
N PRO A 315 26.97 -11.90 -11.14
CA PRO A 315 26.72 -12.33 -12.52
C PRO A 315 27.15 -11.30 -13.58
N ALA A 316 27.29 -10.02 -13.21
CA ALA A 316 27.73 -8.97 -14.14
C ALA A 316 29.26 -8.87 -14.24
N THR A 317 30.00 -9.16 -13.17
CA THR A 317 31.46 -8.98 -13.13
C THR A 317 32.25 -10.29 -13.08
N GLY A 318 31.62 -11.41 -12.72
CA GLY A 318 32.28 -12.70 -12.46
C GLY A 318 33.10 -12.75 -11.16
N ALA A 319 33.20 -11.64 -10.43
CA ALA A 319 33.98 -11.55 -9.19
C ALA A 319 33.12 -11.91 -7.95
N PRO A 320 33.72 -12.39 -6.84
CA PRO A 320 33.00 -12.55 -5.58
C PRO A 320 32.53 -11.19 -5.04
N TYR A 321 31.46 -11.20 -4.25
CA TYR A 321 31.02 -10.00 -3.53
C TYR A 321 31.94 -9.73 -2.33
N THR A 322 32.27 -8.46 -2.12
CA THR A 322 32.91 -8.03 -0.87
C THR A 322 31.93 -8.24 0.29
N PRO A 323 32.35 -8.84 1.41
CA PRO A 323 31.51 -8.97 2.59
C PRO A 323 31.01 -7.61 3.10
N ASN A 324 29.76 -7.56 3.55
CA ASN A 324 29.15 -6.39 4.18
C ASN A 324 28.68 -6.80 5.58
N VAL A 325 29.61 -6.78 6.54
CA VAL A 325 29.41 -7.32 7.87
C VAL A 325 28.94 -6.22 8.82
N LEU A 326 27.78 -6.41 9.45
CA LEU A 326 27.20 -5.46 10.40
C LEU A 326 26.45 -6.19 11.52
N ARG A 327 26.00 -5.45 12.55
CA ARG A 327 25.28 -6.05 13.69
C ARG A 327 23.94 -6.64 13.24
N GLN A 328 23.71 -7.90 13.56
CA GLN A 328 22.49 -8.61 13.17
C GLN A 328 21.22 -7.93 13.68
N SER A 329 21.23 -7.43 14.92
CA SER A 329 20.08 -6.74 15.50
C SER A 329 19.78 -5.39 14.83
N ASP A 330 20.80 -4.68 14.35
CA ASP A 330 20.62 -3.44 13.57
C ASP A 330 20.01 -3.76 12.20
N PHE A 331 20.54 -4.79 11.52
CA PHE A 331 19.99 -5.25 10.23
C PHE A 331 18.52 -5.62 10.35
N SER A 332 18.18 -6.51 11.29
CA SER A 332 16.83 -7.05 11.40
C SER A 332 15.80 -5.98 11.76
N ARG A 333 16.15 -5.01 12.62
CA ARG A 333 15.29 -3.88 12.96
C ARG A 333 15.11 -2.93 11.78
N ALA A 334 16.19 -2.56 11.11
CA ALA A 334 16.13 -1.70 9.93
C ALA A 334 15.35 -2.37 8.78
N LEU A 335 15.51 -3.67 8.58
CA LEU A 335 14.75 -4.44 7.59
C LEU A 335 13.25 -4.45 7.90
N ALA A 336 12.88 -4.66 9.16
CA ALA A 336 11.48 -4.63 9.59
C ALA A 336 10.86 -3.24 9.36
N GLU A 337 11.60 -2.16 9.66
CA GLU A 337 11.15 -0.79 9.45
C GLU A 337 11.05 -0.40 7.98
N LEU A 338 12.04 -0.80 7.16
CA LEU A 338 12.06 -0.52 5.73
C LEU A 338 10.82 -1.06 5.02
N TRP A 339 10.39 -2.28 5.36
CA TRP A 339 9.20 -2.91 4.75
C TRP A 339 7.90 -2.62 5.50
N ALA A 340 7.97 -2.06 6.71
CA ALA A 340 6.81 -1.49 7.38
C ALA A 340 6.42 -0.12 6.80
N ASP A 341 7.25 0.45 5.93
CA ASP A 341 7.01 1.64 5.10
C ASP A 341 6.85 2.96 5.87
N GLY A 342 6.61 2.95 7.17
CA GLY A 342 6.63 4.15 8.03
C GLY A 342 5.53 5.20 7.73
N PRO A 343 5.47 6.28 8.54
CA PRO A 343 4.34 7.22 8.60
C PRO A 343 4.12 8.11 7.37
N ASN A 344 5.04 8.16 6.41
CA ASN A 344 4.92 9.04 5.23
C ASN A 344 4.89 8.24 3.92
N SER A 345 4.54 6.96 3.97
CA SER A 345 4.63 6.09 2.79
C SER A 345 3.37 6.02 1.94
N GLU A 346 3.61 5.67 0.69
CA GLU A 346 2.71 5.23 -0.35
C GLU A 346 2.08 3.84 -0.08
N THR A 347 2.25 3.30 1.14
CA THR A 347 1.88 1.94 1.56
C THR A 347 2.57 0.84 0.72
N PRO A 348 2.49 -0.45 1.09
CA PRO A 348 3.23 -1.49 0.35
C PRO A 348 2.95 -1.55 -1.16
N PRO A 349 1.72 -1.31 -1.67
CA PRO A 349 1.48 -1.21 -3.10
C PRO A 349 2.26 -0.08 -3.80
N GLY A 350 2.37 1.09 -3.18
CA GLY A 350 3.05 2.24 -3.77
C GLY A 350 4.58 2.14 -3.71
N HIS A 351 5.13 1.49 -2.68
CA HIS A 351 6.58 1.26 -2.57
C HIS A 351 7.13 0.51 -3.81
N TRP A 352 6.37 -0.44 -4.37
CA TRP A 352 6.78 -1.12 -5.61
C TRP A 352 6.93 -0.16 -6.80
N ASN A 353 6.13 0.90 -6.88
CA ASN A 353 6.26 1.93 -7.93
C ASN A 353 7.50 2.78 -7.68
N LEU A 354 7.83 3.12 -6.44
CA LEU A 354 9.10 3.81 -6.11
C LEU A 354 10.33 3.01 -6.56
N ILE A 355 10.35 1.71 -6.25
CA ILE A 355 11.43 0.82 -6.66
C ILE A 355 11.51 0.75 -8.19
N ALA A 356 10.36 0.54 -8.85
CA ALA A 356 10.31 0.46 -10.32
C ALA A 356 10.77 1.76 -10.98
N ASN A 357 10.39 2.89 -10.42
CA ASN A 357 10.80 4.23 -10.82
C ASN A 357 12.31 4.42 -10.70
N ALA A 358 12.88 4.14 -9.53
CA ALA A 358 14.32 4.26 -9.27
C ALA A 358 15.15 3.32 -10.18
N VAL A 359 14.71 2.08 -10.35
CA VAL A 359 15.40 1.11 -11.23
C VAL A 359 15.28 1.53 -12.69
N SER A 360 14.10 1.97 -13.12
CA SER A 360 13.87 2.50 -14.47
C SER A 360 14.80 3.66 -14.80
N ASP A 361 14.97 4.60 -13.85
CA ASP A 361 15.85 5.76 -14.01
C ASP A 361 17.32 5.35 -14.13
N GLN A 362 17.76 4.31 -13.42
CA GLN A 362 19.12 3.76 -13.56
C GLN A 362 19.35 2.98 -14.86
N LEU A 363 18.31 2.36 -15.42
CA LEU A 363 18.38 1.61 -16.68
C LEU A 363 18.38 2.52 -17.92
N ALA A 364 17.89 3.75 -17.78
CA ALA A 364 17.84 4.72 -18.86
C ALA A 364 19.26 5.04 -19.41
N PRO A 365 19.39 5.39 -20.70
CA PRO A 365 18.34 5.62 -21.70
C PRO A 365 17.92 4.40 -22.53
N ASN A 366 18.59 3.25 -22.41
CA ASN A 366 18.41 2.09 -23.30
C ASN A 366 17.29 1.14 -22.86
N LEU A 367 16.11 1.70 -22.62
CA LEU A 367 14.96 1.00 -22.05
C LEU A 367 14.38 -0.02 -23.05
N ARG A 368 14.37 -1.30 -22.70
CA ARG A 368 13.92 -2.41 -23.56
C ARG A 368 13.10 -3.41 -22.76
N ILE A 369 11.91 -3.74 -23.25
CA ILE A 369 11.09 -4.82 -22.66
C ILE A 369 11.79 -6.16 -22.90
N GLY A 370 11.92 -6.96 -21.84
CA GLY A 370 12.61 -8.25 -21.88
C GLY A 370 14.11 -8.18 -22.22
N GLY A 371 14.73 -6.99 -22.11
CA GLY A 371 16.17 -6.80 -22.34
C GLY A 371 16.65 -6.91 -23.80
N SER A 372 15.80 -7.34 -24.73
CA SER A 372 16.18 -7.65 -26.12
C SER A 372 15.26 -7.02 -27.18
N GLY A 373 14.12 -6.44 -26.78
CA GLY A 373 13.19 -5.74 -27.68
C GLY A 373 13.72 -4.38 -28.19
N PRO A 374 12.95 -3.65 -29.01
CA PRO A 374 13.31 -2.30 -29.45
C PRO A 374 13.51 -1.34 -28.26
N ILE A 375 14.35 -0.32 -28.46
CA ILE A 375 14.46 0.77 -27.49
C ILE A 375 13.13 1.51 -27.47
N LEU A 376 12.58 1.70 -26.27
CA LEU A 376 11.34 2.43 -26.07
C LEU A 376 11.65 3.88 -25.68
N ASP A 377 10.80 4.80 -26.13
CA ASP A 377 10.79 6.14 -25.55
C ASP A 377 10.30 6.09 -24.10
N ARG A 378 10.58 7.17 -23.35
CA ARG A 378 10.28 7.21 -21.91
C ARG A 378 8.79 7.05 -21.60
N LEU A 379 7.90 7.65 -22.40
CA LEU A 379 6.46 7.55 -22.18
C LEU A 379 5.97 6.12 -22.41
N GLN A 380 6.41 5.50 -23.49
CA GLN A 380 6.05 4.12 -23.80
C GLN A 380 6.59 3.13 -22.76
N TRP A 381 7.82 3.33 -22.28
CA TRP A 381 8.38 2.52 -21.21
C TRP A 381 7.57 2.63 -19.93
N ASP A 382 7.37 3.85 -19.41
CA ASP A 382 6.66 4.08 -18.15
C ASP A 382 5.23 3.51 -18.22
N THR A 383 4.51 3.74 -19.33
CA THR A 383 3.14 3.23 -19.52
C THR A 383 3.09 1.70 -19.47
N LYS A 384 4.02 1.01 -20.12
CA LYS A 384 4.09 -0.46 -20.13
C LYS A 384 4.54 -1.02 -18.78
N LEU A 385 5.51 -0.37 -18.14
CA LEU A 385 6.01 -0.72 -16.82
C LEU A 385 4.89 -0.67 -15.79
N TYR A 386 4.17 0.45 -15.71
CA TYR A 386 3.10 0.63 -14.72
C TYR A 386 1.93 -0.33 -14.96
N LEU A 387 1.52 -0.59 -16.21
CA LEU A 387 0.48 -1.59 -16.46
C LEU A 387 0.89 -2.98 -15.96
N ALA A 388 2.11 -3.42 -16.28
CA ALA A 388 2.60 -4.73 -15.88
C ALA A 388 2.76 -4.83 -14.36
N LEU A 389 3.39 -3.83 -13.74
CA LEU A 389 3.63 -3.78 -12.30
C LEU A 389 2.31 -3.70 -11.54
N ASN A 390 1.49 -2.70 -11.82
CA ASN A 390 0.29 -2.44 -11.04
C ASN A 390 -0.81 -3.46 -11.30
N GLY A 391 -0.85 -4.05 -12.50
CA GLY A 391 -1.66 -5.23 -12.77
C GLY A 391 -1.27 -6.42 -11.88
N ALA A 392 0.03 -6.69 -11.74
CA ALA A 392 0.52 -7.75 -10.85
C ALA A 392 0.26 -7.43 -9.36
N VAL A 393 0.41 -6.18 -8.94
CA VAL A 393 0.13 -5.75 -7.55
C VAL A 393 -1.37 -5.84 -7.23
N HIS A 394 -2.25 -5.48 -8.17
CA HIS A 394 -3.70 -5.66 -8.05
C HIS A 394 -4.09 -7.13 -7.89
N ASP A 395 -3.57 -8.00 -8.76
CA ASP A 395 -3.81 -9.45 -8.67
C ASP A 395 -3.25 -10.07 -7.39
N ALA A 396 -2.06 -9.64 -6.96
CA ALA A 396 -1.49 -10.06 -5.68
C ALA A 396 -2.36 -9.64 -4.50
N ALA A 397 -2.95 -8.44 -4.53
CA ALA A 397 -3.88 -7.99 -3.50
C ALA A 397 -5.14 -8.86 -3.47
N ILE A 398 -5.72 -9.20 -4.63
CA ILE A 398 -6.88 -10.11 -4.72
C ILE A 398 -6.56 -11.48 -4.13
N ALA A 399 -5.45 -12.10 -4.54
CA ALA A 399 -5.06 -13.41 -4.04
C ALA A 399 -4.78 -13.38 -2.52
N ALA A 400 -3.99 -12.41 -2.05
CA ALA A 400 -3.61 -12.32 -0.64
C ALA A 400 -4.80 -11.97 0.26
N TRP A 401 -5.64 -10.99 -0.10
CA TRP A 401 -6.81 -10.64 0.70
C TRP A 401 -7.93 -11.67 0.59
N GLY A 402 -8.07 -12.34 -0.54
CA GLY A 402 -8.96 -13.49 -0.68
C GLY A 402 -8.64 -14.59 0.34
N LEU A 403 -7.36 -14.98 0.42
CA LEU A 403 -6.90 -15.94 1.43
C LEU A 403 -7.06 -15.43 2.86
N LYS A 404 -6.78 -14.13 3.11
CA LYS A 404 -7.00 -13.52 4.44
C LYS A 404 -8.48 -13.53 4.84
N GLY A 405 -9.38 -13.26 3.91
CA GLY A 405 -10.83 -13.31 4.14
C GLY A 405 -11.33 -14.74 4.37
N GLN A 406 -10.85 -15.68 3.54
CA GLN A 406 -11.25 -17.09 3.60
C GLN A 406 -10.80 -17.78 4.89
N TYR A 407 -9.53 -17.59 5.27
CA TYR A 407 -8.96 -18.27 6.43
C TYR A 407 -9.07 -17.47 7.73
N ASP A 408 -9.19 -16.15 7.64
CA ASP A 408 -9.37 -15.26 8.80
C ASP A 408 -8.42 -15.60 9.95
N SER A 409 -7.16 -15.86 9.62
CA SER A 409 -6.23 -16.53 10.52
C SER A 409 -5.72 -15.64 11.66
N VAL A 410 -5.43 -16.27 12.80
CA VAL A 410 -4.82 -15.62 13.97
C VAL A 410 -3.50 -14.90 13.65
N ARG A 411 -3.17 -13.85 14.41
CA ARG A 411 -1.86 -13.16 14.34
C ARG A 411 -0.91 -13.66 15.44
N PRO A 412 0.42 -13.56 15.24
CA PRO A 412 1.41 -14.00 16.23
C PRO A 412 1.21 -13.45 17.64
N ILE A 413 0.75 -12.21 17.80
CA ILE A 413 0.49 -11.64 19.13
C ILE A 413 -0.58 -12.41 19.91
N SER A 414 -1.69 -12.73 19.27
CA SER A 414 -2.76 -13.50 19.90
C SER A 414 -2.36 -14.95 20.10
N MET A 415 -1.71 -15.55 19.11
CA MET A 415 -1.16 -16.91 19.19
C MET A 415 -0.19 -17.07 20.37
N ILE A 416 0.85 -16.25 20.46
CA ILE A 416 1.88 -16.34 21.51
C ILE A 416 1.28 -16.07 22.88
N ARG A 417 0.47 -15.01 23.02
CA ARG A 417 -0.16 -14.68 24.32
C ARG A 417 -1.10 -15.78 24.77
N TYR A 418 -1.85 -16.40 23.85
CA TYR A 418 -2.74 -17.52 24.17
C TYR A 418 -1.96 -18.75 24.61
N LEU A 419 -0.97 -19.19 23.83
CA LEU A 419 -0.13 -20.34 24.20
C LEU A 419 0.58 -20.11 25.55
N ALA A 420 1.07 -18.90 25.82
CA ALA A 420 1.67 -18.54 27.10
C ALA A 420 0.65 -18.59 28.26
N SER A 421 -0.60 -18.19 28.02
CA SER A 421 -1.67 -18.20 29.02
C SER A 421 -2.09 -19.63 29.42
N LEU A 422 -1.86 -20.61 28.56
CA LEU A 422 -2.14 -22.02 28.84
C LEU A 422 -1.10 -22.66 29.76
N GLY A 423 0.12 -22.11 29.82
CA GLY A 423 1.24 -22.67 30.56
C GLY A 423 2.29 -23.34 29.66
N GLN A 424 3.01 -24.33 30.19
CA GLN A 424 4.09 -25.01 29.46
C GLN A 424 3.74 -26.44 29.02
N SER A 425 4.28 -26.89 27.88
CA SER A 425 3.97 -28.20 27.29
C SER A 425 5.11 -29.23 27.34
N SER A 426 6.24 -28.93 27.97
CA SER A 426 7.44 -29.78 27.94
C SER A 426 7.51 -30.84 29.05
N ASP A 427 7.01 -30.55 30.25
CA ASP A 427 7.14 -31.45 31.40
C ASP A 427 5.84 -31.57 32.18
N ALA A 428 5.17 -32.72 32.07
CA ALA A 428 3.90 -32.99 32.75
C ALA A 428 3.99 -33.03 34.29
N THR A 429 5.20 -33.08 34.84
CA THR A 429 5.43 -33.13 36.29
C THR A 429 5.64 -31.75 36.92
N GLN A 430 5.89 -30.71 36.10
CA GLN A 430 6.09 -29.35 36.58
C GLN A 430 4.77 -28.57 36.68
N ALA A 431 4.79 -27.51 37.48
CA ALA A 431 3.66 -26.59 37.60
C ALA A 431 3.29 -26.02 36.22
N THR A 432 2.03 -25.59 36.12
CA THR A 432 1.46 -24.97 34.91
C THR A 432 1.64 -25.79 33.62
N TYR A 433 1.72 -27.11 33.74
CA TYR A 433 1.70 -27.99 32.57
C TYR A 433 0.35 -27.92 31.84
N ASN A 434 0.42 -27.73 30.54
CA ASN A 434 -0.67 -27.89 29.59
C ASN A 434 -0.09 -28.37 28.25
N LYS A 435 -0.59 -29.49 27.72
CA LYS A 435 -0.13 -30.07 26.46
C LYS A 435 -0.22 -29.11 25.26
N ASP A 436 -1.11 -28.12 25.34
CA ASP A 436 -1.34 -27.13 24.30
C ASP A 436 -0.64 -25.79 24.57
N GLY A 437 0.13 -25.68 25.67
CA GLY A 437 0.92 -24.49 26.02
C GLY A 437 2.25 -24.37 25.25
N LEU A 438 3.05 -23.36 25.63
CA LEU A 438 4.37 -23.14 25.02
C LEU A 438 5.38 -24.20 25.47
N PRO A 439 6.24 -24.73 24.58
CA PRO A 439 7.33 -25.58 25.02
C PRO A 439 8.38 -24.75 25.78
N LEU A 440 8.99 -25.33 26.81
CA LEU A 440 10.17 -24.78 27.46
C LEU A 440 11.36 -24.88 26.52
N VAL A 441 12.04 -23.76 26.30
CA VAL A 441 13.20 -23.66 25.42
C VAL A 441 14.31 -22.95 26.18
N PRO A 442 15.47 -23.59 26.40
CA PRO A 442 16.58 -22.98 27.13
C PRO A 442 16.93 -21.58 26.59
N ASN A 443 17.06 -20.62 27.50
CA ASN A 443 17.35 -19.20 27.19
C ASN A 443 16.33 -18.49 26.28
N LEU A 444 15.12 -19.04 26.11
CA LEU A 444 14.07 -18.44 25.27
C LEU A 444 12.68 -18.49 25.91
N ILE A 445 12.27 -19.62 26.48
CA ILE A 445 10.94 -19.81 27.08
C ILE A 445 11.12 -20.60 28.39
N ALA A 446 10.66 -20.04 29.50
CA ALA A 446 10.88 -20.61 30.83
C ALA A 446 9.70 -20.34 31.77
N ILE A 447 9.55 -21.21 32.77
CA ILE A 447 8.66 -20.95 33.91
C ILE A 447 9.31 -19.89 34.80
N ILE A 448 8.54 -18.90 35.23
CA ILE A 448 8.98 -17.90 36.21
C ILE A 448 9.05 -18.56 37.58
N THR A 449 10.24 -18.60 38.19
CA THR A 449 10.45 -19.22 39.51
C THR A 449 10.79 -18.18 40.57
N PRO A 450 10.49 -18.44 41.86
CA PRO A 450 10.89 -17.54 42.96
C PRO A 450 12.41 -17.26 43.00
N GLN A 451 13.23 -18.22 42.56
CA GLN A 451 14.68 -18.04 42.46
C GLN A 451 15.07 -17.08 41.34
N ALA A 452 14.37 -17.14 40.20
CA ALA A 452 14.63 -16.26 39.06
C ALA A 452 14.17 -14.82 39.31
N THR A 453 13.13 -14.62 40.12
CA THR A 453 12.56 -13.30 40.47
C THR A 453 13.19 -12.66 41.70
N ALA A 454 14.06 -13.38 42.43
CA ALA A 454 14.81 -12.83 43.55
C ALA A 454 15.63 -11.57 43.15
N PRO A 455 15.92 -10.63 44.06
CA PRO A 455 16.71 -9.43 43.75
C PRO A 455 18.04 -9.76 43.07
N GLY A 456 18.29 -9.20 41.89
CA GLY A 456 19.47 -9.49 41.06
C GLY A 456 19.36 -10.75 40.19
N GLY A 457 18.26 -11.50 40.29
CA GLY A 457 17.94 -12.63 39.41
C GLY A 457 17.58 -12.20 37.99
N LEU A 458 17.72 -13.15 37.05
CA LEU A 458 17.51 -12.94 35.61
C LEU A 458 16.10 -12.50 35.22
N MET A 459 15.10 -12.75 36.08
CA MET A 459 13.69 -12.39 35.90
C MET A 459 13.18 -11.51 37.03
N SER A 460 14.06 -10.75 37.70
CA SER A 460 13.66 -9.89 38.84
C SER A 460 12.53 -8.90 38.51
N ALA A 461 12.44 -8.45 37.25
CA ALA A 461 11.34 -7.60 36.77
C ALA A 461 9.97 -8.31 36.69
N LEU A 462 9.92 -9.63 36.86
CA LEU A 462 8.72 -10.47 36.79
C LEU A 462 8.30 -11.01 38.18
N ALA A 463 8.82 -10.44 39.27
CA ALA A 463 8.37 -10.78 40.62
C ALA A 463 6.85 -10.57 40.76
N GLY A 464 6.15 -11.56 41.31
CA GLY A 464 4.69 -11.59 41.40
C GLY A 464 4.00 -12.37 40.27
N HIS A 465 4.75 -12.85 39.27
CA HIS A 465 4.27 -13.70 38.18
C HIS A 465 4.82 -15.14 38.27
N GLU A 466 5.25 -15.58 39.46
CA GLU A 466 5.78 -16.93 39.65
C GLU A 466 4.75 -18.01 39.25
N GLY A 467 5.22 -18.99 38.46
CA GLY A 467 4.39 -20.04 37.86
C GLY A 467 3.90 -19.72 36.44
N GLU A 468 3.89 -18.45 36.02
CA GLU A 468 3.56 -18.06 34.65
C GLU A 468 4.75 -18.27 33.68
N ILE A 469 4.50 -18.10 32.39
CA ILE A 469 5.49 -18.28 31.32
C ILE A 469 6.19 -16.96 31.00
N ALA A 470 7.51 -16.94 31.14
CA ALA A 470 8.37 -15.89 30.61
C ALA A 470 8.92 -16.31 29.25
N ILE A 471 9.06 -15.32 28.37
CA ILE A 471 9.76 -15.44 27.09
C ILE A 471 10.88 -14.40 27.02
N ARG A 472 11.98 -14.74 26.33
CA ARG A 472 13.07 -13.81 26.06
C ARG A 472 12.85 -13.18 24.69
N ALA A 473 12.42 -11.93 24.66
CA ALA A 473 12.02 -11.21 23.45
C ALA A 473 12.28 -9.70 23.60
N TRP A 474 12.13 -8.95 22.50
CA TRP A 474 12.13 -7.48 22.55
C TRP A 474 11.05 -6.98 23.52
N GLN A 475 11.42 -6.07 24.42
CA GLN A 475 10.59 -5.70 25.56
C GLN A 475 9.34 -4.87 25.20
N GLY A 476 9.26 -4.32 23.99
CA GLY A 476 8.22 -3.37 23.60
C GLY A 476 8.75 -1.96 23.43
N ASN A 477 7.87 -1.02 23.06
CA ASN A 477 8.26 0.36 22.85
C ASN A 477 8.76 1.03 24.14
N PRO A 478 9.89 1.76 24.10
CA PRO A 478 10.33 2.55 25.23
C PRO A 478 9.41 3.76 25.43
N ALA A 479 9.58 4.48 26.55
CA ALA A 479 8.77 5.66 26.86
C ALA A 479 8.96 6.79 25.83
N ASP A 480 10.19 6.97 25.33
CA ASP A 480 10.50 7.88 24.22
C ASP A 480 11.27 7.16 23.09
N PRO A 481 10.56 6.63 22.08
CA PRO A 481 11.15 5.96 20.93
C PRO A 481 12.11 6.82 20.10
N LYS A 482 12.07 8.16 20.23
CA LYS A 482 12.97 9.06 19.49
C LYS A 482 14.38 9.11 20.07
N THR A 483 14.51 8.85 21.37
CA THR A 483 15.78 8.98 22.09
C THR A 483 16.21 7.71 22.82
N GLN A 484 15.34 6.70 22.86
CA GLN A 484 15.54 5.46 23.60
C GLN A 484 15.37 4.25 22.69
N THR A 485 16.06 3.16 23.05
CA THR A 485 15.84 1.84 22.47
C THR A 485 15.52 0.87 23.58
N ALA A 486 14.63 -0.09 23.31
CA ALA A 486 14.30 -1.14 24.27
C ALA A 486 15.17 -2.39 24.02
N PRO A 487 15.68 -3.04 25.08
CA PRO A 487 16.50 -4.23 24.96
C PRO A 487 15.64 -5.48 24.70
N VAL A 488 16.32 -6.61 24.50
CA VAL A 488 15.71 -7.94 24.69
C VAL A 488 15.82 -8.31 26.17
N ALA A 489 14.71 -8.72 26.76
CA ALA A 489 14.63 -9.09 28.17
C ALA A 489 13.72 -10.30 28.36
N TRP A 490 13.74 -10.88 29.56
CA TRP A 490 12.67 -11.79 29.99
C TRP A 490 11.41 -10.97 30.28
N ILE A 491 10.35 -11.25 29.53
CA ILE A 491 9.04 -10.61 29.67
C ILE A 491 7.95 -11.67 29.88
N LEU A 492 6.83 -11.26 30.45
CA LEU A 492 5.66 -12.12 30.55
C LEU A 492 5.16 -12.48 29.15
N GLY A 493 5.02 -13.77 28.84
CA GLY A 493 4.60 -14.24 27.50
C GLY A 493 3.21 -13.71 27.10
N THR A 494 2.32 -13.52 28.09
CA THR A 494 0.99 -12.94 27.89
C THR A 494 0.99 -11.42 27.69
N ALA A 495 2.15 -10.78 27.75
CA ALA A 495 2.35 -9.34 27.49
C ALA A 495 3.13 -9.08 26.19
N TRP A 496 3.56 -10.11 25.45
CA TRP A 496 4.38 -9.96 24.25
C TRP A 496 3.71 -9.06 23.20
N VAL A 497 4.52 -8.26 22.50
CA VAL A 497 4.11 -7.46 21.34
C VAL A 497 5.16 -7.59 20.23
N PRO A 498 4.77 -7.54 18.95
CA PRO A 498 5.72 -7.53 17.85
C PRO A 498 6.52 -6.21 17.83
N TYR A 499 7.74 -6.27 17.30
CA TYR A 499 8.55 -5.08 17.05
C TYR A 499 7.86 -4.12 16.08
N GLN A 500 7.76 -2.86 16.46
CA GLN A 500 7.33 -1.78 15.60
C GLN A 500 7.89 -0.47 16.15
N LEU A 501 8.74 0.20 15.37
CA LEU A 501 9.20 1.55 15.70
C LEU A 501 8.01 2.51 15.61
N SER A 502 7.67 3.15 16.72
CA SER A 502 6.50 4.02 16.88
C SER A 502 6.82 5.50 16.75
#